data_AF-A0A255Z9K5-F1
#
_entry.id   AF-A0A255Z9K5-F1
#
_cell.length_a   1.000
_cell.length_b   1.000
_cell.length_c   1.000
_cell.angle_alpha   90.00
_cell.angle_beta   90.00
_cell.angle_gamma   90.00
#
_symmetry.space_group_name_H-M   'P 1'
#
loop_
_entity.id
_entity.type
_entity.pdbx_description
1 polymer ?
#
loop_
_entity_poly.entity_id
_entity_poly.type
_entity_poly.pdbx_seq_one_letter_code
_entity_poly.pdbx_strand_id
1 'polypeptide(L)' 'MLYSCKRVSAIISINPSERTKKEQFILEYHKLICKACHNYQYQNDIIENSLSTSNEETTVLSEEKKAAIISTLKSNFK' A
#
# COMPACT_ATOMS: atom_id res chain seq x y z
N MET A 1 12.51 18.87 8.00
CA MET A 1 11.57 19.80 7.32
C MET A 1 10.18 19.17 7.38
N LEU A 2 9.21 19.81 8.02
CA LEU A 2 7.83 19.32 8.06
C LEU A 2 7.16 19.63 6.71
N TYR A 3 6.67 18.61 6.02
CA TYR A 3 5.91 18.78 4.79
C TYR A 3 4.47 19.22 5.12
N SER A 4 3.86 20.04 4.27
CA SER A 4 2.47 20.44 4.48
C SER A 4 1.52 19.29 4.13
N CYS A 5 0.37 19.23 4.82
CA CYS A 5 -0.66 18.23 4.54
C CYS A 5 -1.09 18.25 3.06
N LYS A 6 -1.18 19.44 2.44
CA LYS A 6 -1.50 19.61 1.01
C LYS A 6 -0.51 18.89 0.09
N ARG A 7 0.78 18.91 0.44
CA ARG A 7 1.80 18.23 -0.36
C ARG A 7 1.76 16.72 -0.13
N VAL A 8 1.50 16.28 1.09
CA VAL A 8 1.42 14.85 1.43
C VAL A 8 0.15 14.22 0.84
N SER A 9 -0.98 14.91 0.85
CA SER A 9 -2.20 14.44 0.19
C SER A 9 -2.02 14.26 -1.32
N ALA A 10 -1.24 15.14 -1.96
CA ALA A 10 -0.88 14.96 -3.37
C ALA A 10 -0.02 13.70 -3.60
N ILE A 11 0.92 13.40 -2.70
CA ILE A 11 1.72 12.17 -2.75
C ILE A 11 0.84 10.93 -2.55
N ILE A 12 -0.14 10.99 -1.63
CA ILE A 12 -1.10 9.89 -1.39
C ILE A 12 -1.88 9.55 -2.65
N SER A 13 -2.27 10.55 -3.44
CA SER A 13 -3.02 10.35 -4.69
C SER A 13 -2.18 9.79 -5.87
N ILE A 14 -0.86 9.67 -5.72
CA ILE A 14 0.00 9.01 -6.71
C ILE A 14 -0.10 7.50 -6.52
N ASN A 15 -0.16 6.75 -7.63
CA ASN A 15 -0.10 5.28 -7.62
C ASN A 15 1.11 4.81 -6.80
N PRO A 16 0.94 3.91 -5.82
CA PRO A 16 2.03 3.42 -4.98
C PRO A 16 3.28 2.96 -5.74
N SER A 17 3.13 2.37 -6.94
CA SER A 17 4.25 1.88 -7.76
C SER A 17 5.06 2.98 -8.46
N GLU A 18 4.49 4.19 -8.59
CA GLU A 18 5.11 5.32 -9.28
C GLU A 18 5.81 6.30 -8.32
N ARG A 19 5.65 6.10 -7.01
CA ARG A 19 6.24 6.98 -5.99
C ARG A 19 7.76 6.84 -5.97
N THR A 20 8.45 7.97 -5.91
CA THR A 20 9.89 7.98 -5.66
C THR A 20 10.20 7.53 -4.22
N LYS A 21 11.40 7.00 -3.99
CA LYS A 21 11.86 6.64 -2.62
C LYS A 21 11.75 7.79 -1.63
N LYS A 22 11.99 9.01 -2.11
CA LYS A 22 11.87 10.24 -1.30
C LYS A 22 10.43 10.51 -0.89
N GLU A 23 9.49 10.38 -1.82
CA GLU A 23 8.06 10.58 -1.55
C GLU A 23 7.53 9.52 -0.58
N GLN A 24 7.96 8.27 -0.73
CA GLN A 24 7.59 7.21 0.19
C GLN A 24 8.09 7.49 1.61
N PHE A 25 9.35 7.89 1.76
CA PHE A 25 9.89 8.28 3.06
C PHE A 25 9.12 9.45 3.70
N ILE A 26 8.81 10.49 2.91
CA ILE A 26 8.03 11.65 3.37
C ILE A 26 6.65 11.22 3.85
N LEU A 27 5.99 10.38 3.06
CA LEU A 27 4.64 9.90 3.34
C LEU A 27 4.61 9.09 4.64
N GLU A 28 5.50 8.11 4.80
CA GLU A 28 5.59 7.29 6.01
C GLU A 28 5.84 8.15 7.26
N TYR A 29 6.82 9.05 7.20
CA TYR A 29 7.11 9.93 8.34
C TYR A 29 5.94 10.85 8.68
N HIS A 30 5.30 11.46 7.68
CA HIS A 30 4.26 12.45 7.93
C HIS A 30 2.99 11.83 8.51
N LYS A 31 2.64 10.61 8.11
CA LYS A 31 1.47 9.89 8.65
C LYS A 31 1.61 9.55 10.13
N LEU A 32 2.84 9.31 10.60
CA LEU A 32 3.09 9.05 12.03
C LEU A 32 2.75 10.26 12.91
N ILE A 33 2.89 11.47 12.38
CA ILE A 33 2.71 12.72 13.14
C ILE A 33 1.43 13.47 12.78
N CYS A 34 0.80 13.17 11.65
CA CYS A 34 -0.42 13.83 11.17
C CYS A 34 -1.57 12.84 11.01
N LYS A 35 -2.48 12.82 12.01
CA LYS A 35 -3.68 11.97 12.01
C LYS A 35 -4.59 12.21 10.80
N ALA A 36 -4.70 13.45 10.33
CA ALA A 36 -5.53 13.77 9.17
C ALA A 36 -4.98 13.10 7.88
N CYS A 37 -3.67 13.16 7.65
CA CYS A 37 -3.05 12.51 6.49
C CYS A 37 -3.08 10.98 6.61
N HIS A 38 -2.92 10.43 7.82
CA HIS A 38 -3.09 9.00 8.07
C HIS A 38 -4.49 8.52 7.69
N ASN A 39 -5.53 9.21 8.18
CA ASN A 39 -6.91 8.85 7.89
C ASN A 39 -7.27 9.04 6.41
N TYR A 40 -6.73 10.07 5.76
CA TYR A 40 -6.94 10.29 4.33
C TYR A 40 -6.38 9.13 3.49
N GLN A 41 -5.16 8.66 3.79
CA GLN A 41 -4.64 7.47 3.11
C GLN A 41 -5.51 6.24 3.39
N TYR A 42 -5.86 5.99 4.66
CA TYR A 42 -6.67 4.83 5.03
C TYR A 42 -8.01 4.78 4.27
N GLN A 43 -8.65 5.93 4.08
CA GLN A 43 -9.88 6.02 3.27
C GLN A 43 -9.65 5.67 1.80
N ASN A 44 -8.55 6.16 1.21
CA ASN A 44 -8.20 5.79 -0.18
C ASN A 44 -7.90 4.30 -0.30
N ASP A 45 -7.16 3.71 0.65
CA ASP A 45 -6.86 2.28 0.65
C ASP A 45 -8.15 1.43 0.72
N ILE A 46 -9.16 1.86 1.50
CA ILE A 46 -10.48 1.20 1.54
C ILE A 46 -11.18 1.29 0.17
N ILE A 47 -11.17 2.47 -0.44
CA ILE A 47 -11.82 2.69 -1.74
C ILE A 47 -11.15 1.83 -2.81
N GLU A 48 -9.81 1.81 -2.87
CA GLU A 48 -9.05 0.99 -3.81
C GLU A 48 -9.35 -0.50 -3.62
N ASN A 49 -9.36 -1.01 -2.39
CA ASN A 49 -9.69 -2.41 -2.09
C ASN A 49 -11.14 -2.76 -2.46
N SER A 50 -12.07 -1.84 -2.27
CA SER A 50 -13.48 -2.04 -2.63
C SER A 50 -13.66 -2.08 -4.15
N LEU A 51 -12.91 -1.25 -4.88
CA LEU A 51 -12.92 -1.23 -6.34
C LEU A 51 -12.21 -2.45 -6.94
N SER A 52 -11.13 -2.94 -6.33
CA SER A 52 -10.43 -4.14 -6.81
C SER A 52 -11.28 -5.40 -6.62
N THR A 53 -11.90 -5.58 -5.45
CA THR A 53 -12.80 -6.72 -5.19
C THR A 53 -14.03 -6.74 -6.11
N SER A 54 -14.53 -5.58 -6.54
CA SER A 54 -15.63 -5.51 -7.52
C SER A 54 -15.23 -5.88 -8.95
N ASN A 55 -13.94 -5.91 -9.26
CA ASN A 55 -13.40 -6.15 -10.61
C ASN A 55 -12.67 -7.51 -10.73
N GLU A 56 -12.65 -8.35 -9.70
CA GLU A 56 -11.99 -9.66 -9.77
C GLU A 56 -12.83 -10.67 -10.57
N GLU A 57 -12.45 -10.90 -11.84
CA GLU A 57 -12.51 -12.25 -12.40
C GLU A 57 -11.66 -13.15 -11.48
N THR A 58 -12.25 -14.19 -10.91
CA THR A 58 -11.60 -15.05 -9.93
C THR A 58 -10.41 -15.78 -10.54
N THR A 59 -9.22 -15.17 -10.54
CA THR A 59 -7.98 -15.85 -10.90
C THR A 59 -7.58 -16.76 -9.75
N VAL A 60 -8.05 -18.01 -9.81
CA VAL A 60 -7.66 -19.05 -8.86
C VAL A 60 -6.16 -19.32 -9.02
N LEU A 61 -5.38 -19.08 -7.97
CA LEU A 61 -3.96 -19.43 -7.93
C LEU A 61 -3.82 -20.96 -8.07
N SER A 62 -2.95 -21.44 -8.97
CA SER A 62 -2.69 -22.89 -9.08
C SER A 62 -2.07 -23.45 -7.80
N GLU A 63 -2.34 -24.71 -7.51
CA GLU A 63 -1.82 -25.39 -6.31
C GLU A 63 -0.29 -25.43 -6.28
N GLU A 64 0.39 -25.50 -7.44
CA GLU A 64 1.87 -25.43 -7.47
C GLU A 64 2.39 -24.08 -7.00
N LYS A 65 1.73 -22.99 -7.40
CA LYS A 65 2.11 -21.63 -6.96
C LYS A 65 1.88 -21.45 -5.46
N LYS A 66 0.78 -21.99 -4.92
CA LYS A 66 0.52 -21.98 -3.47
C LYS A 66 1.59 -22.75 -2.70
N ALA A 67 1.95 -23.95 -3.16
CA ALA A 67 2.96 -24.79 -2.52
C ALA A 67 4.36 -24.13 -2.52
N ALA A 68 4.73 -23.46 -3.63
CA ALA A 68 5.98 -22.71 -3.73
C ALA A 68 6.06 -21.58 -2.70
N ILE A 69 4.99 -20.77 -2.57
CA ILE A 69 4.92 -19.68 -1.59
C ILE A 69 5.09 -20.21 -0.15
N ILE A 70 4.40 -21.31 0.19
CA ILE A 70 4.48 -21.93 1.53
C ILE A 70 5.91 -22.42 1.82
N SER A 71 6.59 -23.01 0.84
CA SER A 71 7.98 -23.48 0.98
C SER A 71 8.95 -22.32 1.25
N THR A 72 8.81 -21.21 0.51
CA THR A 72 9.63 -20.02 0.70
C THR A 72 9.42 -19.37 2.06
N LEU A 73 8.17 -19.30 2.54
CA LEU A 73 7.88 -18.77 3.88
C LEU A 73 8.56 -19.63 4.96
N LYS A 74 8.39 -20.96 4.92
CA LYS A 74 9.01 -21.87 5.90
C LYS A 74 10.55 -21.78 5.95
N SER A 75 11.18 -21.47 4.84
CA SER A 75 12.65 -21.38 4.74
C SER A 75 13.21 -20.07 5.30
N ASN A 76 12.43 -18.99 5.30
CA ASN A 76 12.86 -17.67 5.82
C ASN A 76 12.63 -17.48 7.33
N PHE A 77 11.84 -18.34 7.97
CA PHE A 77 11.58 -18.32 9.42
C PHE A 77 12.37 -19.39 10.19
N LYS A 78 13.51 -19.84 9.66
CA LYS A 78 14.37 -20.88 10.24
C LYS A 78 15.66 -20.31 10.79
#